data_AF-A0A074KTJ6-F1
#
_entry.id   AF-A0A074KTJ6-F1
#
_cell.length_a   1.000
_cell.length_b   1.000
_cell.length_c   1.000
_cell.angle_alpha   90.00
_cell.angle_beta   90.00
_cell.angle_gamma   90.00
#
_symmetry.space_group_name_H-M   'P 1'
#
loop_
_entity.id
_entity.type
_entity.pdbx_description
1 polymer ?
#
loop_
_entity_poly.entity_id
_entity_poly.type
_entity_poly.pdbx_seq_one_letter_code
_entity_poly.pdbx_strand_id
1 'polypeptide(L)'
;MRNILTFPSAAMVCFLILGACSGQEQEEKAGTLKEVTGYEISIDRYTSPAEDYIQYVPDWKGKEAMAMHVRGKDQIKLYGLEDGLLMDSIVYVTEGPKAVKRVYDFHILNEDSIFLNHRYQYSLSLVNRQMDVLWEFSFLPEDIQLDPKTQMPLSGKGETYLAVFNHKRLFHKSGKKLIITGSPDRNHYDPDYYDADCLLVSVDMETGEVRRLLSFPDKMRGKTWGSAHAEHYATYIADEDRYLVSFAADEKLHLLDQDFGNLGSFEAKASSFKEIRPFGVKKSYPENSKALEYMINMPMYGSVLYDRFRNLYYRIGLAEIPEYGTEFIRDPLHNAREMTVIVLDSKLNKIAENKLSSGENGTFLDRCFVNENGLNVAYVDFSAEDRLYFKTFLPK
;
A
#
# COMPACT_ATOMS: atom_id res chain seq x y z
N MET A 1 12.96 46.49 76.37
CA MET A 1 13.82 47.48 75.68
C MET A 1 15.24 46.91 75.67
N ARG A 2 15.75 46.59 74.47
CA ARG A 2 16.95 47.18 73.81
C ARG A 2 18.26 46.93 74.56
N ASN A 3 19.39 46.58 73.96
CA ASN A 3 19.83 46.32 72.58
C ASN A 3 21.28 45.77 72.75
N ILE A 4 21.67 44.70 72.08
CA ILE A 4 22.44 44.67 70.80
C ILE A 4 23.83 45.30 70.88
N LEU A 5 24.84 44.48 70.58
CA LEU A 5 26.19 44.84 70.14
C LEU A 5 26.52 44.02 68.88
N THR A 6 27.20 44.66 67.93
CA THR A 6 27.36 44.31 66.51
C THR A 6 28.75 43.73 66.14
N PHE A 7 28.77 43.06 64.97
CA PHE A 7 29.85 42.45 64.16
C PHE A 7 31.04 43.35 63.73
N PRO A 8 32.10 42.80 63.07
CA PRO A 8 32.21 42.69 61.58
C PRO A 8 32.78 41.33 61.09
N SER A 9 32.31 40.67 60.01
CA SER A 9 32.45 40.85 58.53
C SER A 9 33.54 39.98 57.88
N ALA A 10 33.14 39.02 57.02
CA ALA A 10 33.93 38.47 55.91
C ALA A 10 33.01 37.83 54.84
N ALA A 11 33.36 37.99 53.57
CA ALA A 11 32.53 37.85 52.37
C ALA A 11 32.16 36.39 52.00
N MET A 12 30.94 36.22 51.46
CA MET A 12 30.36 34.96 51.01
C MET A 12 30.17 34.99 49.49
N VAL A 13 30.78 34.03 48.80
CA VAL A 13 30.59 33.74 47.37
C VAL A 13 29.34 32.88 47.23
N CYS A 14 28.32 33.37 46.50
CA CYS A 14 27.10 32.62 46.21
C CYS A 14 27.29 31.75 44.95
N PHE A 15 27.24 30.43 45.11
CA PHE A 15 26.97 29.50 44.02
C PHE A 15 25.44 29.34 43.89
N LEU A 16 24.89 29.83 42.78
CA LEU A 16 23.51 29.57 42.37
C LEU A 16 23.42 28.14 41.83
N ILE A 17 22.82 27.24 42.61
CA ILE A 17 22.41 25.92 42.15
C ILE A 17 21.05 26.08 41.46
N LEU A 18 21.05 26.17 40.13
CA LEU A 18 19.84 26.00 39.33
C LEU A 18 19.49 24.52 39.30
N GLY A 19 18.47 24.13 40.05
CA GLY A 19 17.88 22.79 39.97
C GLY A 19 17.22 22.61 38.61
N ALA A 20 17.89 21.90 37.70
CA ALA A 20 17.28 21.36 36.51
C ALA A 20 16.31 20.25 36.93
N CYS A 21 15.01 20.52 36.84
CA CYS A 21 14.01 19.46 36.78
C CYS A 21 14.23 18.72 35.46
N SER A 22 14.99 17.63 35.51
CA SER A 22 14.94 16.62 34.47
C SER A 22 13.54 16.00 34.52
N GLY A 23 12.65 16.52 33.69
CA GLY A 23 11.47 15.77 33.30
C GLY A 23 11.96 14.47 32.69
N GLN A 24 11.80 13.37 33.42
CA GLN A 24 11.79 12.06 32.77
C GLN A 24 10.61 12.11 31.81
N GLU A 25 10.88 12.18 30.51
CA GLU A 25 9.93 11.69 29.53
C GLU A 25 9.62 10.25 29.96
N GLN A 26 8.45 10.06 30.57
CA GLN A 26 7.86 8.73 30.59
C GLN A 26 7.74 8.33 29.13
N GLU A 27 8.45 7.29 28.71
CA GLU A 27 8.08 6.53 27.52
C GLU A 27 6.61 6.16 27.71
N GLU A 28 5.71 6.92 27.08
CA GLU A 28 4.33 6.51 26.92
C GLU A 28 4.38 5.14 26.27
N LYS A 29 3.91 4.12 26.99
CA LYS A 29 3.78 2.79 26.41
C LYS A 29 2.95 2.96 25.14
N ALA A 30 3.55 2.61 24.00
CA ALA A 30 2.83 2.61 22.73
C ALA A 30 1.50 1.86 22.93
N GLY A 31 0.42 2.50 22.49
CA GLY A 31 -0.93 1.95 22.55
C GLY A 31 -1.03 0.63 21.80
N THR A 32 -2.20 -0.01 21.89
CA THR A 32 -2.44 -1.30 21.23
C THR A 32 -3.70 -1.25 20.40
N LEU A 33 -3.69 -1.91 19.24
CA LEU A 33 -4.88 -2.24 18.47
C LEU A 33 -5.63 -3.38 19.15
N LYS A 34 -6.93 -3.22 19.30
CA LYS A 34 -7.86 -4.26 19.75
C LYS A 34 -8.79 -4.63 18.60
N GLU A 35 -8.97 -5.93 18.38
CA GLU A 35 -10.06 -6.48 17.55
C GLU A 35 -11.41 -6.19 18.22
N VAL A 36 -12.31 -5.52 17.52
CA VAL A 36 -13.62 -5.06 18.05
C VAL A 36 -14.83 -5.69 17.36
N THR A 37 -14.68 -6.06 16.09
CA THR A 37 -15.71 -6.71 15.28
C THR A 37 -15.05 -7.36 14.06
N GLY A 38 -15.85 -7.87 13.12
CA GLY A 38 -15.38 -8.28 11.82
C GLY A 38 -16.51 -8.47 10.82
N TYR A 39 -16.14 -8.76 9.58
CA TYR A 39 -17.04 -9.15 8.51
C TYR A 39 -16.69 -10.54 8.03
N GLU A 40 -17.69 -11.26 7.54
CA GLU A 40 -17.53 -12.57 6.91
C GLU A 40 -18.14 -12.49 5.52
N ILE A 41 -17.34 -12.80 4.51
CA ILE A 41 -17.78 -12.87 3.12
C ILE A 41 -17.87 -14.33 2.71
N SER A 42 -19.07 -14.76 2.31
CA SER A 42 -19.33 -16.09 1.74
C SER A 42 -18.94 -16.09 0.26
N ILE A 43 -17.78 -16.64 -0.05
CA ILE A 43 -17.24 -16.71 -1.41
C ILE A 43 -17.59 -18.04 -2.06
N ASP A 44 -17.79 -18.05 -3.38
CA ASP A 44 -18.06 -19.29 -4.10
C ASP A 44 -16.78 -20.04 -4.50
N ARG A 45 -16.93 -21.27 -5.00
CA ARG A 45 -15.83 -22.13 -5.46
C ARG A 45 -14.94 -21.54 -6.57
N TYR A 46 -15.31 -20.40 -7.15
CA TYR A 46 -14.54 -19.75 -8.21
C TYR A 46 -13.78 -18.53 -7.71
N THR A 47 -14.03 -18.09 -6.48
CA THR A 47 -13.46 -16.89 -5.89
C THR A 47 -12.49 -17.33 -4.81
N SER A 48 -11.24 -16.91 -4.91
CA SER A 48 -10.23 -17.22 -3.90
C SER A 48 -10.34 -16.27 -2.71
N PRO A 49 -10.21 -16.73 -1.45
CA PRO A 49 -10.03 -15.82 -0.32
C PRO A 49 -8.71 -15.03 -0.46
N ALA A 50 -7.81 -15.52 -1.31
CA ALA A 50 -6.57 -14.90 -1.72
C ALA A 50 -6.66 -14.17 -3.08
N GLU A 51 -7.80 -13.62 -3.51
CA GLU A 51 -7.86 -12.77 -4.73
C GLU A 51 -6.94 -11.53 -4.66
N ASP A 52 -6.05 -11.35 -5.63
CA ASP A 52 -5.07 -10.23 -5.63
C ASP A 52 -5.71 -8.84 -5.81
N TYR A 53 -6.87 -8.78 -6.46
CA TYR A 53 -7.55 -7.54 -6.80
C TYR A 53 -8.86 -7.45 -6.05
N ILE A 54 -8.82 -6.75 -4.92
CA ILE A 54 -9.99 -6.43 -4.12
C ILE A 54 -10.13 -4.92 -3.91
N GLN A 55 -11.36 -4.45 -3.81
CA GLN A 55 -11.67 -3.06 -3.52
C GLN A 55 -12.82 -2.99 -2.52
N TYR A 56 -12.63 -2.21 -1.46
CA TYR A 56 -13.73 -1.77 -0.62
C TYR A 56 -14.49 -0.66 -1.36
N VAL A 57 -15.78 -0.87 -1.57
CA VAL A 57 -16.69 0.04 -2.26
C VAL A 57 -17.65 0.60 -1.21
N PRO A 58 -17.51 1.86 -0.79
CA PRO A 58 -18.32 2.44 0.28
C PRO A 58 -19.82 2.48 -0.02
N ASP A 59 -20.17 2.57 -1.31
CA ASP A 59 -21.55 2.58 -1.77
C ASP A 59 -21.68 1.83 -3.10
N TRP A 60 -22.40 0.72 -3.05
CA TRP A 60 -22.93 0.00 -4.20
C TRP A 60 -24.40 -0.31 -3.95
N LYS A 61 -25.30 0.34 -4.70
CA LYS A 61 -26.75 0.22 -4.51
C LYS A 61 -27.21 0.56 -3.08
N GLY A 62 -26.56 1.54 -2.45
CA GLY A 62 -26.88 1.98 -1.09
C GLY A 62 -26.30 1.11 0.02
N LYS A 63 -25.34 0.22 -0.28
CA LYS A 63 -24.69 -0.65 0.71
C LYS A 63 -23.18 -0.66 0.54
N GLU A 64 -22.44 -0.82 1.63
CA GLU A 64 -21.02 -1.13 1.60
C GLU A 64 -20.78 -2.51 0.97
N ALA A 65 -19.78 -2.62 0.11
CA ALA A 65 -19.45 -3.86 -0.57
C ALA A 65 -17.93 -4.11 -0.64
N MET A 66 -17.57 -5.38 -0.77
CA MET A 66 -16.24 -5.82 -1.17
C MET A 66 -16.30 -6.35 -2.60
N ALA A 67 -15.61 -5.66 -3.51
CA ALA A 67 -15.46 -6.08 -4.89
C ALA A 67 -14.21 -6.95 -5.06
N MET A 68 -14.32 -8.04 -5.83
CA MET A 68 -13.23 -8.99 -6.08
C MET A 68 -13.15 -9.34 -7.57
N HIS A 69 -11.95 -9.30 -8.15
CA HIS A 69 -11.74 -9.66 -9.55
C HIS A 69 -11.56 -11.16 -9.71
N VAL A 70 -12.58 -11.86 -10.21
CA VAL A 70 -12.49 -13.28 -10.53
C VAL A 70 -12.04 -13.44 -11.98
N ARG A 71 -10.73 -13.24 -12.21
CA ARG A 71 -10.13 -13.19 -13.56
C ARG A 71 -10.40 -14.43 -14.39
N GLY A 72 -10.35 -15.61 -13.79
CA GLY A 72 -10.63 -16.88 -14.48
C GLY A 72 -12.09 -17.04 -14.94
N LYS A 73 -12.95 -16.08 -14.63
CA LYS A 73 -14.36 -16.02 -15.00
C LYS A 73 -14.76 -14.71 -15.68
N ASP A 74 -13.80 -13.86 -16.02
CA ASP A 74 -14.04 -12.58 -16.67
C ASP A 74 -15.11 -11.72 -15.98
N GLN A 75 -15.04 -11.65 -14.64
CA GLN A 75 -16.04 -10.95 -13.84
C GLN A 75 -15.47 -10.27 -12.60
N ILE A 76 -16.06 -9.15 -12.22
CA ILE A 76 -15.88 -8.51 -10.91
C ILE A 76 -17.12 -8.84 -10.08
N LYS A 77 -16.94 -9.50 -8.95
CA LYS A 77 -18.04 -9.83 -8.03
C LYS A 77 -18.09 -8.83 -6.90
N LEU A 78 -19.29 -8.44 -6.49
CA LEU A 78 -19.52 -7.56 -5.36
C LEU A 78 -20.29 -8.32 -4.28
N TYR A 79 -19.69 -8.40 -3.10
CA TYR A 79 -20.27 -9.02 -1.92
C TYR A 79 -20.68 -7.93 -0.92
N GLY A 80 -21.85 -8.04 -0.32
CA GLY A 80 -22.30 -7.14 0.72
C GLY A 80 -21.42 -7.28 1.95
N LEU A 81 -20.98 -6.17 2.52
CA LEU A 81 -20.07 -6.21 3.67
C LEU A 81 -20.79 -6.65 4.95
N GLU A 82 -22.06 -6.27 5.10
CA GLU A 82 -22.89 -6.59 6.28
C GLU A 82 -23.43 -8.03 6.27
N ASP A 83 -24.02 -8.47 5.15
CA ASP A 83 -24.63 -9.79 5.02
C ASP A 83 -23.66 -10.86 4.52
N GLY A 84 -22.52 -10.46 3.95
CA GLY A 84 -21.51 -11.37 3.42
C GLY A 84 -21.88 -12.05 2.10
N LEU A 85 -23.03 -11.71 1.51
CA LEU A 85 -23.62 -12.42 0.39
C LEU A 85 -23.25 -11.76 -0.95
N LEU A 86 -23.19 -12.55 -2.01
CA LEU A 86 -23.02 -12.03 -3.37
C LEU A 86 -24.20 -11.14 -3.72
N MET A 87 -23.94 -9.84 -3.90
CA MET A 87 -24.96 -8.85 -4.26
C MET A 87 -25.07 -8.66 -5.77
N ASP A 88 -23.93 -8.69 -6.47
CA ASP A 88 -23.88 -8.38 -7.89
C ASP A 88 -22.64 -8.96 -8.57
N SER A 89 -22.70 -9.03 -9.91
CA SER A 89 -21.58 -9.38 -10.76
C SER A 89 -21.52 -8.45 -11.97
N ILE A 90 -20.30 -8.02 -12.30
CA ILE A 90 -19.97 -7.27 -13.51
C ILE A 90 -19.21 -8.23 -14.41
N VAL A 91 -19.89 -8.73 -15.44
CA VAL A 91 -19.31 -9.67 -16.40
C VAL A 91 -18.85 -8.90 -17.62
N TYR A 92 -17.64 -9.17 -18.10
CA TYR A 92 -17.14 -8.63 -19.34
C TYR A 92 -16.85 -9.75 -20.33
N VAL A 93 -17.14 -9.50 -21.61
CA VAL A 93 -16.90 -10.48 -22.67
C VAL A 93 -15.49 -10.30 -23.21
N THR A 94 -14.76 -11.38 -23.46
CA THR A 94 -13.39 -11.35 -23.98
C THR A 94 -13.31 -11.61 -25.48
N GLU A 95 -14.46 -11.92 -26.11
CA GLU A 95 -14.60 -12.23 -27.53
C GLU A 95 -15.71 -11.40 -28.20
N GLY A 96 -15.65 -11.27 -29.52
CA GLY A 96 -16.62 -10.53 -30.32
C GLY A 96 -16.37 -9.01 -30.37
N PRO A 97 -17.31 -8.25 -30.97
CA PRO A 97 -17.14 -6.82 -31.23
C PRO A 97 -17.16 -5.94 -29.96
N LYS A 98 -17.68 -6.46 -28.84
CA LYS A 98 -17.68 -5.80 -27.53
C LYS A 98 -16.60 -6.36 -26.58
N ALA A 99 -15.60 -7.05 -27.12
CA ALA A 99 -14.57 -7.70 -26.33
C ALA A 99 -13.74 -6.69 -25.53
N VAL A 100 -13.75 -6.84 -24.20
CA VAL A 100 -12.83 -6.17 -23.29
C VAL A 100 -11.69 -7.16 -22.99
N LYS A 101 -10.52 -6.90 -23.54
CA LYS A 101 -9.41 -7.85 -23.50
C LYS A 101 -8.49 -7.57 -22.32
N ARG A 102 -7.93 -8.64 -21.74
CA ARG A 102 -6.78 -8.59 -20.81
C ARG A 102 -6.98 -7.61 -19.64
N VAL A 103 -8.15 -7.65 -19.00
CA VAL A 103 -8.36 -6.91 -17.75
C VAL A 103 -7.49 -7.56 -16.66
N TYR A 104 -6.58 -6.78 -16.07
CA TYR A 104 -5.74 -7.22 -14.96
C TYR A 104 -6.31 -6.75 -13.62
N ASP A 105 -6.65 -5.47 -13.55
CA ASP A 105 -7.09 -4.77 -12.35
C ASP A 105 -8.35 -3.98 -12.68
N PHE A 106 -9.06 -3.54 -11.63
CA PHE A 106 -10.19 -2.64 -11.78
C PHE A 106 -10.19 -1.57 -10.68
N HIS A 107 -10.93 -0.49 -10.91
CA HIS A 107 -11.34 0.44 -9.86
C HIS A 107 -12.77 0.91 -10.12
N ILE A 108 -13.68 0.58 -9.22
CA ILE A 108 -15.07 1.03 -9.21
C ILE A 108 -15.10 2.43 -8.59
N LEU A 109 -15.45 3.44 -9.39
CA LEU A 109 -15.72 4.78 -8.88
C LEU A 109 -17.17 4.88 -8.35
N ASN A 110 -18.10 4.30 -9.11
CA ASN A 110 -19.51 4.14 -8.77
C ASN A 110 -20.14 3.08 -9.71
N GLU A 111 -21.46 2.89 -9.62
CA GLU A 111 -22.20 1.89 -10.40
C GLU A 111 -22.05 2.00 -11.92
N ASP A 112 -21.78 3.18 -12.45
CA ASP A 112 -21.74 3.45 -13.89
C ASP A 112 -20.40 4.02 -14.36
N SER A 113 -19.35 3.91 -13.53
CA SER A 113 -18.01 4.38 -13.86
C SER A 113 -16.98 3.44 -13.26
N ILE A 114 -16.48 2.54 -14.11
CA ILE A 114 -15.57 1.48 -13.73
C ILE A 114 -14.33 1.61 -14.59
N PHE A 115 -13.18 1.73 -13.94
CA PHE A 115 -11.89 1.71 -14.61
C PHE A 115 -11.39 0.28 -14.75
N LEU A 116 -10.94 -0.09 -15.94
CA LEU A 116 -10.37 -1.41 -16.26
C LEU A 116 -8.94 -1.24 -16.73
N ASN A 117 -8.01 -1.88 -16.02
CA ASN A 117 -6.60 -1.80 -16.36
C ASN A 117 -6.22 -2.87 -17.37
N HIS A 118 -5.73 -2.45 -18.53
CA HIS A 118 -5.16 -3.30 -19.55
C HIS A 118 -3.64 -3.26 -19.43
N ARG A 119 -3.13 -3.67 -18.26
CA ARG A 119 -1.76 -3.43 -17.79
C ARG A 119 -0.69 -3.59 -18.89
N TYR A 120 -0.61 -4.77 -19.51
CA TYR A 120 0.40 -5.08 -20.55
C TYR A 120 0.01 -4.64 -21.97
N GLN A 121 -1.06 -3.86 -22.10
CA GLN A 121 -1.39 -3.08 -23.29
C GLN A 121 -1.11 -1.59 -23.06
N TYR A 122 -0.55 -1.23 -21.90
CA TYR A 122 -0.23 0.15 -21.52
C TYR A 122 -1.43 1.06 -21.65
N SER A 123 -2.63 0.58 -21.29
CA SER A 123 -3.86 1.37 -21.38
C SER A 123 -4.82 1.12 -20.23
N LEU A 124 -5.72 2.08 -20.05
CA LEU A 124 -6.79 2.07 -19.06
C LEU A 124 -8.08 2.46 -19.78
N SER A 125 -9.16 1.73 -19.53
CA SER A 125 -10.48 2.06 -20.06
C SER A 125 -11.39 2.50 -18.93
N LEU A 126 -12.18 3.55 -19.15
CA LEU A 126 -13.34 3.88 -18.32
C LEU A 126 -14.58 3.33 -19.03
N VAL A 127 -15.32 2.46 -18.35
CA VAL A 127 -16.54 1.85 -18.88
C VAL A 127 -17.74 2.16 -18.00
N ASN A 128 -18.93 2.11 -18.62
CA ASN A 128 -20.20 2.16 -17.91
C ASN A 128 -20.61 0.76 -17.40
N ARG A 129 -21.78 0.66 -16.75
CA ARG A 129 -22.30 -0.63 -16.23
C ARG A 129 -22.54 -1.67 -17.32
N GLN A 130 -22.85 -1.23 -18.54
CA GLN A 130 -23.10 -2.09 -19.72
C GLN A 130 -21.81 -2.50 -20.44
N MET A 131 -20.65 -2.14 -19.89
CA MET A 131 -19.32 -2.38 -20.49
C MET A 131 -19.11 -1.63 -21.81
N ASP A 132 -19.86 -0.55 -22.06
CA ASP A 132 -19.56 0.36 -23.16
C ASP A 132 -18.39 1.26 -22.73
N VAL A 133 -17.38 1.37 -23.60
CA VAL A 133 -16.18 2.17 -23.37
C VAL A 133 -16.52 3.64 -23.50
N LEU A 134 -16.36 4.39 -22.41
CA LEU A 134 -16.57 5.83 -22.35
C LEU A 134 -15.28 6.59 -22.72
N TRP A 135 -14.13 6.09 -22.24
CA TRP A 135 -12.82 6.65 -22.52
C TRP A 135 -11.73 5.57 -22.52
N GLU A 136 -10.69 5.79 -23.30
CA GLU A 136 -9.44 5.03 -23.26
C GLU A 136 -8.26 5.98 -23.04
N PHE A 137 -7.35 5.59 -22.15
CA PHE A 137 -6.11 6.30 -21.84
C PHE A 137 -4.93 5.42 -22.27
N SER A 138 -3.97 5.98 -23.00
CA SER A 138 -2.72 5.31 -23.35
C SER A 138 -1.59 5.82 -22.47
N PHE A 139 -0.78 4.90 -21.95
CA PHE A 139 0.46 5.16 -21.22
C PHE A 139 1.70 4.86 -22.04
N LEU A 140 1.53 4.32 -23.25
CA LEU A 140 2.62 4.10 -24.19
C LEU A 140 2.85 5.38 -25.00
N PRO A 141 4.09 5.93 -25.02
CA PRO A 141 4.43 7.02 -25.93
C PRO A 141 4.23 6.61 -27.39
N GLU A 142 3.75 7.55 -28.23
CA GLU A 142 3.33 7.27 -29.60
C GLU A 142 4.46 6.73 -30.51
N ASP A 143 5.71 7.06 -30.19
CA ASP A 143 6.90 6.66 -30.94
C ASP A 143 7.44 5.28 -30.55
N ILE A 144 6.94 4.69 -29.46
CA ILE A 144 7.38 3.39 -28.97
C ILE A 144 6.63 2.26 -29.67
N GLN A 145 7.38 1.46 -30.43
CA GLN A 145 6.87 0.26 -31.08
C GLN A 145 6.87 -0.94 -30.12
N LEU A 146 5.82 -1.75 -30.17
CA LEU A 146 5.73 -3.03 -29.46
C LEU A 146 6.22 -4.18 -30.34
N ASP A 147 6.90 -5.14 -29.73
CA ASP A 147 7.27 -6.40 -30.37
C ASP A 147 5.97 -7.15 -30.73
N PRO A 148 5.77 -7.54 -31.99
CA PRO A 148 4.52 -8.16 -32.41
C PRO A 148 4.25 -9.51 -31.73
N LYS A 149 5.29 -10.21 -31.25
CA LYS A 149 5.16 -11.51 -30.57
C LYS A 149 5.00 -11.35 -29.06
N THR A 150 5.84 -10.55 -28.41
CA THR A 150 5.85 -10.43 -26.95
C THR A 150 4.93 -9.32 -26.45
N GLN A 151 4.54 -8.38 -27.32
CA GLN A 151 3.81 -7.15 -26.98
C GLN A 151 4.57 -6.26 -25.98
N MET A 152 5.89 -6.43 -25.88
CA MET A 152 6.78 -5.60 -25.08
C MET A 152 7.40 -4.48 -25.92
N PRO A 153 7.69 -3.30 -25.36
CA PRO A 153 8.40 -2.22 -26.03
C PRO A 153 9.74 -2.66 -26.65
N LEU A 154 9.94 -2.39 -27.95
CA LEU A 154 11.18 -2.69 -28.70
C LEU A 154 12.32 -1.72 -28.42
N SER A 155 11.98 -0.48 -28.06
CA SER A 155 12.88 0.61 -27.70
C SER A 155 12.28 1.38 -26.52
N GLY A 156 13.04 2.31 -25.92
CA GLY A 156 12.57 3.05 -24.74
C GLY A 156 12.73 2.31 -23.41
N LYS A 157 13.76 1.45 -23.27
CA LYS A 157 14.17 0.91 -21.96
C LYS A 157 14.46 2.08 -21.02
N GLY A 158 13.49 2.44 -20.20
CA GLY A 158 13.57 3.66 -19.42
C GLY A 158 12.30 4.50 -19.39
N GLU A 159 11.52 4.46 -20.47
CA GLU A 159 10.47 5.45 -20.72
C GLU A 159 9.07 4.89 -20.56
N THR A 160 8.93 3.56 -20.54
CA THR A 160 7.64 2.90 -20.33
C THR A 160 7.44 2.50 -18.87
N TYR A 161 6.18 2.46 -18.49
CA TYR A 161 5.72 2.02 -17.17
C TYR A 161 4.34 1.41 -17.31
N LEU A 162 3.95 0.59 -16.34
CA LEU A 162 2.67 -0.07 -16.26
C LEU A 162 1.81 0.63 -15.21
N ALA A 163 0.55 0.94 -15.52
CA ALA A 163 -0.43 1.32 -14.50
C ALA A 163 -0.74 0.12 -13.60
N VAL A 164 -0.84 0.31 -12.28
CA VAL A 164 -1.03 -0.77 -11.30
C VAL A 164 -2.00 -0.34 -10.20
N PHE A 165 -3.07 -1.11 -9.93
CA PHE A 165 -4.10 -0.76 -8.93
C PHE A 165 -4.30 -1.84 -7.84
N ASN A 166 -3.62 -2.98 -7.92
CA ASN A 166 -3.74 -4.05 -6.92
C ASN A 166 -3.16 -3.67 -5.55
N HIS A 167 -3.44 -4.49 -4.53
CA HIS A 167 -2.78 -4.40 -3.21
C HIS A 167 -2.73 -2.98 -2.63
N LYS A 168 -3.84 -2.24 -2.71
CA LYS A 168 -3.97 -0.86 -2.19
C LYS A 168 -2.98 0.15 -2.79
N ARG A 169 -2.61 -0.04 -4.06
CA ARG A 169 -1.98 1.02 -4.85
C ARG A 169 -2.92 2.22 -4.99
N LEU A 170 -2.31 3.41 -5.04
CA LEU A 170 -3.04 4.66 -5.15
C LEU A 170 -3.85 4.68 -6.45
N PHE A 171 -5.13 4.96 -6.29
CA PHE A 171 -6.04 5.41 -7.34
C PHE A 171 -6.83 6.57 -6.76
N HIS A 172 -6.60 7.77 -7.28
CA HIS A 172 -7.22 8.98 -6.78
C HIS A 172 -7.70 9.85 -7.92
N LYS A 173 -9.00 10.10 -8.00
CA LYS A 173 -9.61 11.00 -8.98
C LYS A 173 -10.09 12.26 -8.28
N SER A 174 -9.66 13.42 -8.76
CA SER A 174 -10.15 14.74 -8.34
C SER A 174 -10.49 15.56 -9.57
N GLY A 175 -11.78 15.86 -9.75
CA GLY A 175 -12.28 16.53 -10.95
C GLY A 175 -11.87 15.78 -12.23
N LYS A 176 -11.07 16.45 -13.07
CA LYS A 176 -10.53 15.96 -14.34
C LYS A 176 -9.12 15.36 -14.22
N LYS A 177 -8.52 15.36 -13.03
CA LYS A 177 -7.20 14.78 -12.77
C LYS A 177 -7.37 13.39 -12.17
N LEU A 178 -6.69 12.41 -12.75
CA LEU A 178 -6.57 11.07 -12.21
C LEU A 178 -5.10 10.83 -11.83
N ILE A 179 -4.83 10.40 -10.60
CA ILE A 179 -3.51 10.00 -10.12
C ILE A 179 -3.56 8.50 -9.82
N ILE A 180 -2.61 7.77 -10.41
CA ILE A 180 -2.51 6.32 -10.26
C ILE A 180 -1.06 5.90 -10.01
N THR A 181 -0.90 4.69 -9.49
CA THR A 181 0.43 4.08 -9.32
C THR A 181 0.97 3.58 -10.66
N GLY A 182 2.23 3.94 -10.95
CA GLY A 182 3.01 3.38 -12.04
C GLY A 182 4.08 2.41 -11.54
N SER A 183 4.42 1.42 -12.37
CA SER A 183 5.54 0.51 -12.17
C SER A 183 6.48 0.63 -13.35
N PRO A 184 7.76 1.03 -13.14
CA PRO A 184 8.74 1.11 -14.21
C PRO A 184 8.87 -0.21 -14.96
N ASP A 185 8.85 -0.17 -16.28
CA ASP A 185 9.03 -1.37 -17.12
C ASP A 185 10.53 -1.67 -17.27
N ARG A 186 11.16 -1.90 -16.12
CA ARG A 186 12.59 -2.15 -15.94
C ARG A 186 12.77 -3.36 -15.02
N ASN A 187 13.95 -3.95 -15.03
CA ASN A 187 14.23 -5.07 -14.16
C ASN A 187 14.56 -4.61 -12.73
N HIS A 188 13.79 -5.05 -11.73
CA HIS A 188 13.98 -4.73 -10.30
C HIS A 188 15.35 -5.09 -9.71
N TYR A 189 16.14 -5.91 -10.42
CA TYR A 189 17.50 -6.31 -10.06
C TYR A 189 18.59 -5.46 -10.74
N ASP A 190 18.21 -4.46 -11.55
CA ASP A 190 19.11 -3.47 -12.12
C ASP A 190 19.05 -2.16 -11.30
N PRO A 191 20.19 -1.51 -11.00
CA PRO A 191 20.22 -0.25 -10.27
C PRO A 191 19.36 0.86 -10.92
N ASP A 192 19.37 0.91 -12.26
CA ASP A 192 18.65 1.91 -13.04
C ASP A 192 17.12 1.82 -12.82
N TYR A 193 16.57 0.69 -12.35
CA TYR A 193 15.16 0.63 -11.94
C TYR A 193 14.83 1.69 -10.89
N TYR A 194 15.75 1.92 -9.96
CA TYR A 194 15.55 2.81 -8.82
C TYR A 194 15.84 4.28 -9.13
N ASP A 195 16.21 4.59 -10.38
CA ASP A 195 16.34 5.96 -10.87
C ASP A 195 15.09 6.42 -11.65
N ALA A 196 14.03 5.61 -11.66
CA ALA A 196 12.76 5.93 -12.31
C ALA A 196 11.99 7.07 -11.60
N ASP A 197 11.18 7.77 -12.39
CA ASP A 197 10.37 8.94 -12.00
C ASP A 197 8.87 8.76 -12.25
N CYS A 198 8.43 7.53 -12.50
CA CYS A 198 7.08 7.15 -12.87
C CYS A 198 6.39 6.27 -11.81
N LEU A 199 6.71 6.44 -10.53
CA LEU A 199 6.11 5.64 -9.47
C LEU A 199 4.66 6.04 -9.22
N LEU A 200 4.32 7.29 -9.45
CA LEU A 200 2.96 7.73 -9.64
C LEU A 200 2.85 8.38 -11.03
N VAL A 201 1.66 8.43 -11.59
CA VAL A 201 1.41 9.19 -12.81
C VAL A 201 0.09 9.92 -12.69
N SER A 202 0.02 11.12 -13.26
CA SER A 202 -1.23 11.86 -13.40
C SER A 202 -1.70 11.84 -14.84
N VAL A 203 -3.00 11.67 -15.03
CA VAL A 203 -3.69 11.72 -16.32
C VAL A 203 -4.69 12.88 -16.26
N ASP A 204 -4.60 13.77 -17.23
CA ASP A 204 -5.69 14.70 -17.53
C ASP A 204 -6.77 13.93 -18.30
N MET A 205 -7.96 13.82 -17.70
CA MET A 205 -9.04 13.00 -18.24
C MET A 205 -9.75 13.62 -19.46
N GLU A 206 -9.53 14.91 -19.74
CA GLU A 206 -10.07 15.54 -20.95
C GLU A 206 -9.13 15.41 -22.13
N THR A 207 -7.84 15.63 -21.91
CA THR A 207 -6.83 15.64 -22.98
C THR A 207 -6.15 14.29 -23.17
N GLY A 208 -6.19 13.42 -22.15
CA GLY A 208 -5.39 12.20 -22.09
C GLY A 208 -3.92 12.43 -21.80
N GLU A 209 -3.49 13.67 -21.52
CA GLU A 209 -2.09 13.99 -21.22
C GLU A 209 -1.64 13.26 -19.95
N VAL A 210 -0.53 12.51 -20.07
CA VAL A 210 0.05 11.80 -18.93
C VAL A 210 1.35 12.46 -18.48
N ARG A 211 1.48 12.69 -17.17
CA ARG A 211 2.70 13.19 -16.53
C ARG A 211 3.21 12.19 -15.50
N ARG A 212 4.52 11.94 -15.55
CA ARG A 212 5.22 11.10 -14.57
C ARG A 212 5.43 11.87 -13.27
N LEU A 213 5.27 11.17 -12.16
CA LEU A 213 5.33 11.71 -10.82
C LEU A 213 6.09 10.72 -9.93
N LEU A 214 6.71 11.26 -8.87
CA LEU A 214 7.38 10.50 -7.83
C LEU A 214 8.53 9.60 -8.31
N SER A 215 9.71 9.86 -7.76
CA SER A 215 10.86 8.97 -7.87
C SER A 215 11.08 8.18 -6.59
N PHE A 216 11.94 7.16 -6.64
CA PHE A 216 12.44 6.52 -5.43
C PHE A 216 13.21 7.49 -4.53
N PRO A 217 13.23 7.26 -3.21
CA PRO A 217 14.04 8.03 -2.28
C PRO A 217 15.54 7.76 -2.49
N ASP A 218 16.39 8.72 -2.11
CA ASP A 218 17.85 8.63 -2.28
C ASP A 218 18.47 7.38 -1.66
N LYS A 219 17.87 6.84 -0.59
CA LYS A 219 18.30 5.58 0.03
C LYS A 219 18.35 4.45 -0.99
N MET A 220 17.39 4.41 -1.92
CA MET A 220 17.17 3.32 -2.85
C MET A 220 17.86 3.49 -4.20
N ARG A 221 18.06 4.74 -4.66
CA ARG A 221 18.71 5.08 -5.93
C ARG A 221 20.11 4.45 -6.08
N GLY A 222 20.45 4.04 -7.30
CA GLY A 222 21.73 3.41 -7.63
C GLY A 222 22.05 2.07 -6.93
N LYS A 223 21.05 1.44 -6.28
CA LYS A 223 21.18 0.14 -5.59
C LYS A 223 20.15 -0.85 -6.14
N THR A 224 20.26 -2.11 -5.77
CA THR A 224 19.29 -3.16 -6.15
C THR A 224 18.52 -3.62 -4.91
N TRP A 225 17.21 -3.80 -5.05
CA TRP A 225 16.34 -4.23 -3.95
C TRP A 225 15.48 -5.45 -4.32
N GLY A 226 15.39 -5.83 -5.60
CA GLY A 226 14.57 -6.97 -6.03
C GLY A 226 13.07 -6.67 -6.01
N SER A 227 12.27 -7.62 -6.50
CA SER A 227 10.87 -7.35 -6.87
C SER A 227 9.98 -6.90 -5.71
N ALA A 228 10.01 -7.58 -4.55
CA ALA A 228 9.09 -7.28 -3.44
C ALA A 228 9.46 -5.98 -2.71
N HIS A 229 10.76 -5.68 -2.59
CA HIS A 229 11.26 -4.48 -1.93
C HIS A 229 11.28 -3.24 -2.83
N ALA A 230 11.03 -3.42 -4.12
CA ALA A 230 10.86 -2.33 -5.09
C ALA A 230 9.47 -1.69 -5.04
N GLU A 231 8.53 -2.28 -4.30
CA GLU A 231 7.15 -1.82 -4.26
C GLU A 231 6.97 -0.54 -3.45
N HIS A 232 5.91 0.20 -3.75
CA HIS A 232 5.55 1.46 -3.09
C HIS A 232 4.04 1.63 -3.01
N TYR A 233 3.56 2.19 -1.91
CA TYR A 233 2.15 2.34 -1.61
C TYR A 233 1.89 3.80 -1.27
N ALA A 234 0.70 4.30 -1.56
CA ALA A 234 0.34 5.65 -1.21
C ALA A 234 -1.14 5.79 -0.89
N THR A 235 -1.45 6.72 0.02
CA THR A 235 -2.81 7.14 0.34
C THR A 235 -2.96 8.64 0.09
N TYR A 236 -4.15 9.04 -0.31
CA TYR A 236 -4.55 10.44 -0.38
C TYR A 236 -5.16 10.88 0.95
N ILE A 237 -4.80 12.07 1.41
CA ILE A 237 -5.27 12.72 2.63
C ILE A 237 -6.21 13.85 2.21
N ALA A 238 -7.50 13.54 2.13
CA ALA A 238 -8.49 14.43 1.52
C ALA A 238 -8.62 15.79 2.23
N ASP A 239 -8.50 15.81 3.56
CA ASP A 239 -8.70 17.03 4.35
C ASP A 239 -7.54 18.03 4.22
N GLU A 240 -6.38 17.58 3.73
CA GLU A 240 -5.17 18.39 3.60
C GLU A 240 -4.68 18.54 2.15
N ASP A 241 -5.32 17.85 1.20
CA ASP A 241 -4.90 17.72 -0.20
C ASP A 241 -3.43 17.29 -0.35
N ARG A 242 -3.07 16.21 0.35
CA ARG A 242 -1.70 15.66 0.43
C ARG A 242 -1.65 14.18 0.11
N TYR A 243 -0.45 13.68 -0.16
CA TYR A 243 -0.18 12.25 -0.35
C TYR A 243 0.82 11.76 0.69
N LEU A 244 0.59 10.57 1.23
CA LEU A 244 1.52 9.88 2.11
C LEU A 244 1.99 8.60 1.43
N VAL A 245 3.30 8.43 1.29
CA VAL A 245 3.93 7.34 0.54
C VAL A 245 4.74 6.44 1.46
N SER A 246 4.61 5.13 1.28
CA SER A 246 5.36 4.07 1.93
C SER A 246 6.14 3.27 0.88
N PHE A 247 7.47 3.32 0.91
CA PHE A 247 8.31 2.45 0.09
C PHE A 247 8.62 1.16 0.85
N ALA A 248 8.58 0.02 0.16
CA ALA A 248 8.75 -1.28 0.80
C ALA A 248 10.13 -1.46 1.45
N ALA A 249 11.16 -0.81 0.93
CA ALA A 249 12.52 -0.88 1.46
C ALA A 249 12.98 0.33 2.31
N ASP A 250 12.07 1.23 2.66
CA ASP A 250 12.38 2.44 3.42
C ASP A 250 11.62 2.45 4.75
N GLU A 251 12.34 2.66 5.86
CA GLU A 251 11.74 2.76 7.19
C GLU A 251 10.93 4.05 7.38
N LYS A 252 11.07 5.01 6.46
CA LYS A 252 10.35 6.28 6.47
C LYS A 252 9.06 6.27 5.66
N LEU A 253 8.10 7.07 6.11
CA LEU A 253 6.99 7.56 5.29
C LEU A 253 7.37 8.92 4.69
N HIS A 254 6.88 9.21 3.50
CA HIS A 254 7.14 10.47 2.79
C HIS A 254 5.84 11.22 2.56
N LEU A 255 5.75 12.45 3.07
CA LEU A 255 4.58 13.32 2.90
C LEU A 255 4.82 14.27 1.74
N LEU A 256 3.86 14.33 0.83
CA LEU A 256 3.93 15.13 -0.39
C LEU A 256 2.72 16.07 -0.47
N ASP A 257 2.90 17.23 -1.08
CA ASP A 257 1.80 18.13 -1.45
C ASP A 257 1.03 17.63 -2.70
N GLN A 258 -0.02 18.36 -3.07
CA GLN A 258 -0.88 18.11 -4.25
C GLN A 258 -0.12 18.09 -5.60
N ASP A 259 1.06 18.70 -5.64
CA ASP A 259 1.95 18.82 -6.81
C ASP A 259 3.17 17.87 -6.68
N PHE A 260 3.14 16.96 -5.72
CA PHE A 260 4.17 15.96 -5.41
C PHE A 260 5.51 16.57 -4.96
N GLY A 261 5.48 17.81 -4.47
CA GLY A 261 6.58 18.41 -3.72
C GLY A 261 6.76 17.73 -2.36
N ASN A 262 8.01 17.46 -1.97
CA ASN A 262 8.31 16.82 -0.70
C ASN A 262 8.12 17.78 0.48
N LEU A 263 7.20 17.45 1.38
CA LEU A 263 6.92 18.20 2.62
C LEU A 263 7.70 17.67 3.83
N GLY A 264 8.23 16.45 3.74
CA GLY A 264 9.05 15.84 4.77
C GLY A 264 9.00 14.31 4.77
N SER A 265 9.89 13.71 5.55
CA SER A 265 9.92 12.27 5.80
C SER A 265 9.85 11.98 7.30
N PHE A 266 9.13 10.93 7.67
CA PHE A 266 8.80 10.61 9.07
C PHE A 266 9.23 9.17 9.39
N GLU A 267 9.90 8.98 10.52
CA GLU A 267 10.29 7.65 10.99
C GLU A 267 9.05 6.84 11.36
N ALA A 268 8.81 5.73 10.66
CA ALA A 268 7.64 4.90 10.84
C ALA A 268 8.03 3.42 10.78
N LYS A 269 9.11 3.09 11.50
CA LYS A 269 9.69 1.76 11.56
C LYS A 269 8.97 0.88 12.59
N ALA A 270 8.71 -0.38 12.24
CA ALA A 270 8.33 -1.39 13.21
C ALA A 270 9.49 -1.66 14.17
N SER A 271 9.22 -1.69 15.47
CA SER A 271 10.25 -1.78 16.52
C SER A 271 11.03 -3.09 16.45
N SER A 272 10.38 -4.17 16.02
CA SER A 272 10.97 -5.50 15.90
C SER A 272 11.78 -5.73 14.61
N PHE A 273 11.69 -4.83 13.62
CA PHE A 273 12.30 -5.07 12.32
C PHE A 273 13.80 -4.74 12.32
N LYS A 274 14.58 -5.58 11.65
CA LYS A 274 15.97 -5.29 11.33
C LYS A 274 16.05 -4.16 10.28
N GLU A 275 17.24 -3.61 10.12
CA GLU A 275 17.54 -2.67 9.02
C GLU A 275 17.31 -3.33 7.66
N ILE A 276 16.61 -2.65 6.76
CA ILE A 276 16.40 -3.14 5.39
C ILE A 276 17.62 -2.78 4.55
N ARG A 277 18.32 -3.80 4.05
CA ARG A 277 19.55 -3.66 3.27
C ARG A 277 19.29 -3.95 1.79
N PRO A 278 20.04 -3.33 0.87
CA PRO A 278 19.92 -3.64 -0.56
C PRO A 278 20.29 -5.10 -0.84
N PHE A 279 19.72 -5.67 -1.89
CA PHE A 279 19.99 -7.03 -2.35
C PHE A 279 21.46 -7.25 -2.70
N GLY A 280 22.11 -6.24 -3.28
CA GLY A 280 23.58 -6.22 -3.45
C GLY A 280 24.11 -7.09 -4.59
N VAL A 281 23.30 -7.98 -5.18
CA VAL A 281 23.68 -8.71 -6.39
C VAL A 281 23.40 -7.85 -7.62
N LYS A 282 24.48 -7.44 -8.32
CA LYS A 282 24.42 -6.69 -9.58
C LYS A 282 24.35 -7.64 -10.78
N LYS A 283 23.26 -8.40 -10.87
CA LYS A 283 22.97 -9.29 -12.00
C LYS A 283 21.52 -9.08 -12.38
N SER A 284 21.25 -8.69 -13.63
CA SER A 284 19.88 -8.44 -14.11
C SER A 284 18.96 -9.65 -13.90
N TYR A 285 19.52 -10.86 -13.90
CA TYR A 285 18.76 -12.08 -13.62
C TYR A 285 19.51 -12.91 -12.58
N PRO A 286 19.30 -12.64 -11.27
CA PRO A 286 19.89 -13.45 -10.22
C PRO A 286 19.30 -14.87 -10.24
N GLU A 287 19.96 -15.80 -9.58
CA GLU A 287 19.38 -17.12 -9.32
C GLU A 287 18.11 -16.97 -8.47
N ASN A 288 17.03 -17.66 -8.85
CA ASN A 288 15.74 -17.57 -8.16
C ASN A 288 15.88 -17.85 -6.66
N SER A 289 16.74 -18.79 -6.26
CA SER A 289 17.01 -19.10 -4.85
C SER A 289 17.57 -17.90 -4.07
N LYS A 290 18.49 -17.12 -4.65
CA LYS A 290 19.07 -15.93 -4.00
C LYS A 290 18.05 -14.79 -3.90
N ALA A 291 17.29 -14.58 -4.96
CA ALA A 291 16.20 -13.60 -4.97
C ALA A 291 15.16 -13.91 -3.89
N LEU A 292 14.80 -15.19 -3.78
CA LEU A 292 13.87 -15.70 -2.79
C LEU A 292 14.43 -15.60 -1.36
N GLU A 293 15.66 -16.04 -1.14
CA GLU A 293 16.36 -15.93 0.15
C GLU A 293 16.39 -14.49 0.65
N TYR A 294 16.77 -13.55 -0.23
CA TYR A 294 16.78 -12.14 0.11
C TYR A 294 15.38 -11.63 0.47
N MET A 295 14.39 -11.96 -0.37
CA MET A 295 13.01 -11.58 -0.13
C MET A 295 12.64 -12.03 1.28
N ILE A 296 12.61 -13.34 1.55
CA ILE A 296 12.24 -13.99 2.82
C ILE A 296 12.95 -13.39 4.04
N ASN A 297 14.26 -13.20 3.96
CA ASN A 297 15.07 -12.83 5.13
C ASN A 297 15.09 -11.33 5.41
N MET A 298 14.54 -10.50 4.53
CA MET A 298 14.45 -9.07 4.74
C MET A 298 13.02 -8.65 5.08
N PRO A 299 12.80 -7.86 6.15
CA PRO A 299 11.50 -7.24 6.38
C PRO A 299 11.19 -6.22 5.26
N MET A 300 9.92 -5.89 5.10
CA MET A 300 9.47 -4.87 4.14
C MET A 300 8.23 -4.14 4.64
N TYR A 301 7.95 -2.97 4.08
CA TYR A 301 6.73 -2.22 4.32
C TYR A 301 5.71 -2.39 3.20
N GLY A 302 4.45 -2.36 3.57
CA GLY A 302 3.30 -2.52 2.69
C GLY A 302 2.45 -1.25 2.62
N SER A 303 1.15 -1.47 2.50
CA SER A 303 0.13 -0.43 2.41
C SER A 303 0.26 0.63 3.50
N VAL A 304 -0.06 1.87 3.12
CA VAL A 304 -0.35 2.97 4.06
C VAL A 304 -1.78 3.44 3.82
N LEU A 305 -2.55 3.62 4.89
CA LEU A 305 -3.97 3.98 4.83
C LEU A 305 -4.24 5.19 5.71
N TYR A 306 -5.03 6.13 5.20
CA TYR A 306 -5.55 7.24 5.99
C TYR A 306 -6.93 6.89 6.54
N ASP A 307 -7.10 7.01 7.85
CA ASP A 307 -8.38 6.91 8.54
C ASP A 307 -8.95 8.30 8.81
N ARG A 308 -9.82 8.75 7.90
CA ARG A 308 -10.53 10.02 8.00
C ARG A 308 -11.51 10.10 9.18
N PHE A 309 -11.98 8.97 9.72
CA PHE A 309 -12.96 8.95 10.80
C PHE A 309 -12.32 9.21 12.16
N ARG A 310 -11.02 8.91 12.27
CA ARG A 310 -10.23 9.03 13.51
C ARG A 310 -9.04 9.97 13.38
N ASN A 311 -8.79 10.45 12.17
CA ASN A 311 -7.61 11.24 11.79
C ASN A 311 -6.29 10.54 12.17
N LEU A 312 -6.18 9.27 11.75
CA LEU A 312 -5.03 8.39 12.01
C LEU A 312 -4.47 7.85 10.70
N TYR A 313 -3.26 7.32 10.78
CA TYR A 313 -2.63 6.59 9.68
C TYR A 313 -2.27 5.18 10.12
N TYR A 314 -2.51 4.22 9.24
CA TYR A 314 -2.09 2.83 9.42
C TYR A 314 -1.03 2.50 8.39
N ARG A 315 0.13 2.01 8.84
CA ARG A 315 1.18 1.48 7.96
C ARG A 315 1.36 -0.01 8.24
N ILE A 316 1.37 -0.79 7.17
CA ILE A 316 1.60 -2.23 7.24
C ILE A 316 3.10 -2.52 7.12
N GLY A 317 3.61 -3.39 7.99
CA GLY A 317 4.94 -3.97 7.92
C GLY A 317 4.85 -5.48 7.83
N LEU A 318 5.73 -6.10 7.06
CA LEU A 318 5.79 -7.55 6.88
C LEU A 318 7.16 -8.04 7.34
N ALA A 319 7.17 -8.91 8.34
CA ALA A 319 8.40 -9.42 8.95
C ALA A 319 9.18 -10.33 7.97
N GLU A 320 10.44 -10.58 8.32
CA GLU A 320 11.22 -11.68 7.73
C GLU A 320 10.65 -13.05 8.15
N ILE A 321 10.92 -14.10 7.37
CA ILE A 321 10.57 -15.48 7.70
C ILE A 321 11.88 -16.26 7.89
N PRO A 322 12.43 -16.34 9.12
CA PRO A 322 13.78 -16.83 9.35
C PRO A 322 13.99 -18.33 9.06
N GLU A 323 12.91 -19.13 8.95
CA GLU A 323 12.96 -20.59 8.75
C GLU A 323 12.24 -21.06 7.48
N TYR A 324 12.29 -20.29 6.39
CA TYR A 324 11.72 -20.74 5.13
C TYR A 324 12.56 -21.90 4.55
N GLY A 325 11.90 -23.01 4.21
CA GLY A 325 12.53 -24.20 3.65
C GLY A 325 13.13 -23.99 2.25
N THR A 326 13.61 -25.07 1.63
CA THR A 326 14.25 -25.01 0.31
C THR A 326 13.26 -24.95 -0.87
N GLU A 327 11.96 -25.08 -0.63
CA GLU A 327 10.94 -25.13 -1.67
C GLU A 327 10.17 -23.80 -1.75
N PHE A 328 10.22 -23.19 -2.93
CA PHE A 328 9.39 -22.03 -3.24
C PHE A 328 7.96 -22.49 -3.51
N ILE A 329 7.08 -22.28 -2.54
CA ILE A 329 5.64 -22.38 -2.78
C ILE A 329 5.14 -20.96 -3.03
N ARG A 330 4.73 -20.70 -4.29
CA ARG A 330 4.14 -19.44 -4.73
C ARG A 330 2.68 -19.34 -4.29
N ASP A 331 2.41 -19.63 -3.03
CA ASP A 331 1.09 -19.52 -2.43
C ASP A 331 1.17 -18.41 -1.37
N PRO A 332 0.44 -17.28 -1.54
CA PRO A 332 0.42 -16.20 -0.56
C PRO A 332 -0.10 -16.64 0.82
N LEU A 333 -0.76 -17.82 0.90
CA LEU A 333 -1.22 -18.42 2.14
C LEU A 333 -0.15 -19.32 2.79
N HIS A 334 0.74 -19.92 1.99
CA HIS A 334 1.78 -20.81 2.48
C HIS A 334 2.98 -20.02 3.00
N ASN A 335 3.24 -20.10 4.30
CA ASN A 335 4.27 -19.31 5.00
C ASN A 335 4.10 -17.80 4.79
N ALA A 336 2.88 -17.30 4.99
CA ALA A 336 2.63 -15.87 5.00
C ALA A 336 3.48 -15.16 6.06
N ARG A 337 3.96 -13.96 5.71
CA ARG A 337 4.74 -13.14 6.64
C ARG A 337 3.87 -12.66 7.78
N GLU A 338 4.43 -12.64 8.98
CA GLU A 338 3.78 -11.99 10.10
C GLU A 338 3.62 -10.50 9.80
N MET A 339 2.39 -10.02 9.94
CA MET A 339 2.05 -8.65 9.64
C MET A 339 2.12 -7.81 10.92
N THR A 340 2.67 -6.62 10.81
CA THR A 340 2.68 -5.61 11.88
C THR A 340 1.91 -4.40 11.39
N VAL A 341 0.99 -3.90 12.20
CA VAL A 341 0.27 -2.64 11.95
C VAL A 341 0.87 -1.57 12.85
N ILE A 342 1.38 -0.51 12.24
CA ILE A 342 1.87 0.69 12.89
C ILE A 342 0.77 1.75 12.79
N VAL A 343 0.39 2.33 13.93
CA VAL A 343 -0.60 3.41 14.00
C VAL A 343 0.11 4.72 14.26
N LEU A 344 -0.19 5.73 13.44
CA LEU A 344 0.33 7.08 13.60
C LEU A 344 -0.80 8.08 13.84
N ASP A 345 -0.51 9.10 14.65
CA ASP A 345 -1.42 10.23 14.86
C ASP A 345 -1.43 11.20 13.66
N SER A 346 -2.27 12.24 13.73
CA SER A 346 -2.37 13.31 12.72
C SER A 346 -1.05 14.03 12.41
N LYS A 347 -0.05 13.96 13.30
CA LYS A 347 1.28 14.55 13.13
C LYS A 347 2.33 13.53 12.68
N LEU A 348 1.90 12.32 12.33
CA LEU A 348 2.74 11.19 11.94
C LEU A 348 3.68 10.70 13.05
N ASN A 349 3.31 10.89 14.32
CA ASN A 349 3.99 10.23 15.44
C ASN A 349 3.44 8.82 15.62
N LYS A 350 4.32 7.83 15.81
CA LYS A 350 3.89 6.46 16.12
C LYS A 350 3.25 6.41 17.52
N ILE A 351 1.97 6.05 17.59
CA ILE A 351 1.21 5.96 18.83
C ILE A 351 0.86 4.52 19.23
N ALA A 352 0.87 3.58 18.30
CA ALA A 352 0.65 2.15 18.59
C ALA A 352 1.36 1.27 17.55
N GLU A 353 1.65 0.03 17.94
CA GLU A 353 2.25 -0.98 17.07
C GLU A 353 1.79 -2.37 17.50
N ASN A 354 1.21 -3.14 16.58
CA ASN A 354 0.70 -4.47 16.86
C ASN A 354 1.13 -5.46 15.81
N LYS A 355 1.77 -6.53 16.26
CA LYS A 355 1.96 -7.74 15.47
C LYS A 355 0.64 -8.51 15.41
N LEU A 356 0.15 -8.75 14.20
CA LEU A 356 -0.97 -9.63 13.91
C LEU A 356 -0.39 -11.00 13.56
N SER A 357 -0.43 -11.91 14.53
CA SER A 357 0.13 -13.26 14.35
C SER A 357 -0.77 -14.10 13.46
N SER A 358 -0.20 -14.61 12.37
CA SER A 358 -0.74 -15.75 11.63
C SER A 358 -0.42 -17.03 12.39
N GLY A 359 -1.29 -18.04 12.28
CA GLY A 359 -1.14 -19.31 12.99
C GLY A 359 -1.54 -20.50 12.11
N GLU A 360 -1.54 -21.70 12.69
CA GLU A 360 -1.88 -22.95 11.98
C GLU A 360 -3.25 -22.91 11.29
N ASN A 361 -4.19 -22.12 11.83
CA ASN A 361 -5.56 -22.05 11.35
C ASN A 361 -5.79 -20.95 10.29
N GLY A 362 -4.84 -20.04 10.08
CA GLY A 362 -5.05 -18.96 9.12
C GLY A 362 -4.06 -17.81 9.20
N THR A 363 -4.16 -16.91 8.23
CA THR A 363 -3.21 -15.81 8.05
C THR A 363 -3.88 -14.48 7.74
N PHE A 364 -3.25 -13.40 8.19
CA PHE A 364 -3.57 -12.06 7.73
C PHE A 364 -2.90 -11.75 6.39
N LEU A 365 -3.58 -10.95 5.56
CA LEU A 365 -3.06 -10.47 4.29
C LEU A 365 -3.04 -8.93 4.27
N ASP A 366 -2.08 -8.33 3.56
CA ASP A 366 -2.03 -6.87 3.31
C ASP A 366 -3.13 -6.46 2.31
N ARG A 367 -4.36 -6.55 2.81
CA ARG A 367 -5.63 -6.38 2.11
C ARG A 367 -6.55 -5.65 3.06
N CYS A 368 -6.17 -4.40 3.31
CA CYS A 368 -6.75 -3.61 4.37
C CYS A 368 -7.69 -2.54 3.81
N PHE A 369 -8.72 -2.16 4.55
CA PHE A 369 -9.50 -0.97 4.24
C PHE A 369 -9.96 -0.29 5.53
N VAL A 370 -10.32 0.98 5.44
CA VAL A 370 -10.85 1.73 6.57
C VAL A 370 -12.30 2.08 6.29
N ASN A 371 -13.14 1.91 7.29
CA ASN A 371 -14.49 2.46 7.33
C ASN A 371 -14.81 3.01 8.74
N GLU A 372 -16.07 3.37 8.97
CA GLU A 372 -16.54 3.92 10.24
C GLU A 372 -16.30 2.99 11.44
N ASN A 373 -16.12 1.69 11.22
CA ASN A 373 -15.90 0.72 12.29
C ASN A 373 -14.43 0.54 12.68
N GLY A 374 -13.47 0.87 11.79
CA GLY A 374 -12.04 0.80 12.09
C GLY A 374 -11.18 0.40 10.91
N LEU A 375 -9.96 -0.07 11.22
CA LEU A 375 -9.08 -0.73 10.26
C LEU A 375 -9.54 -2.17 10.08
N ASN A 376 -10.00 -2.51 8.88
CA ASN A 376 -10.42 -3.85 8.51
C ASN A 376 -9.28 -4.55 7.79
N VAL A 377 -8.86 -5.70 8.31
CA VAL A 377 -7.73 -6.46 7.81
C VAL A 377 -8.21 -7.83 7.38
N ALA A 378 -7.94 -8.21 6.12
CA ALA A 378 -8.29 -9.53 5.63
C ALA A 378 -7.60 -10.64 6.44
N TYR A 379 -8.38 -11.66 6.79
CA TYR A 379 -7.94 -12.87 7.45
C TYR A 379 -8.50 -14.08 6.68
N VAL A 380 -7.61 -14.97 6.27
CA VAL A 380 -7.96 -16.22 5.58
C VAL A 380 -7.83 -17.36 6.58
N ASP A 381 -8.94 -18.04 6.83
CA ASP A 381 -8.98 -19.27 7.63
C ASP A 381 -8.75 -20.46 6.70
N PHE A 382 -7.72 -21.25 6.97
CA PHE A 382 -7.34 -22.38 6.11
C PHE A 382 -8.33 -23.55 6.20
N SER A 383 -9.19 -23.58 7.22
CA SER A 383 -10.23 -24.59 7.38
C SER A 383 -11.56 -24.21 6.70
N ALA A 384 -11.71 -22.96 6.27
CA ALA A 384 -12.92 -22.41 5.66
C ALA A 384 -12.61 -21.73 4.32
N GLU A 385 -12.24 -22.53 3.31
CA GLU A 385 -11.83 -22.06 1.99
C GLU A 385 -12.93 -21.27 1.23
N ASP A 386 -14.20 -21.44 1.61
CA ASP A 386 -15.36 -20.75 1.07
C ASP A 386 -15.71 -19.46 1.84
N ARG A 387 -14.80 -18.99 2.70
CA ARG A 387 -14.98 -17.77 3.49
C ARG A 387 -13.76 -16.86 3.43
N LEU A 388 -14.02 -15.57 3.33
CA LEU A 388 -13.03 -14.52 3.59
C LEU A 388 -13.48 -13.70 4.79
N TYR A 389 -12.64 -13.59 5.80
CA TYR A 389 -12.93 -12.76 6.97
C TYR A 389 -12.20 -11.43 6.86
N PHE A 390 -12.79 -10.39 7.45
CA PHE A 390 -12.12 -9.15 7.77
C PHE A 390 -12.21 -8.92 9.26
N LYS A 391 -11.08 -8.79 9.93
CA LYS A 391 -11.02 -8.45 11.36
C LYS A 391 -10.85 -6.94 11.52
N THR A 392 -11.70 -6.33 12.33
CA THR A 392 -11.74 -4.87 12.52
C THR A 392 -11.00 -4.48 13.79
N PHE A 393 -10.06 -3.55 13.66
CA PHE A 393 -9.20 -3.10 14.74
C PHE A 393 -9.38 -1.61 15.03
N LEU A 394 -9.34 -1.28 16.32
CA LEU A 394 -9.29 0.09 16.82
C LEU A 394 -8.12 0.29 17.77
N PRO A 395 -7.45 1.46 17.73
CA PRO A 395 -6.44 1.80 18.73
C PRO A 395 -7.09 2.02 20.10
N LYS A 396 -6.39 1.59 21.14
CA LYS A 396 -6.75 1.78 22.55
C LYS A 396 -5.78 2.70 23.25
#